data_AF-A0A2R8Y6D1-F1
#
_entry.id   AF-A0A2R8Y6D1-F1
#
_cell.length_a   1.000
_cell.length_b   1.000
_cell.length_c   1.000
_cell.angle_alpha   90.00
_cell.angle_beta   90.00
_cell.angle_gamma   90.00
#
_symmetry.space_group_name_H-M   'P 1'
#
loop_
_entity.id
_entity.type
_entity.pdbx_description
1 polymer ?
#
loop_
_entity_poly.entity_id
_entity_poly.type
_entity_poly.pdbx_seq_one_letter_code
_entity_poly.pdbx_strand_id
1 'polypeptide(L)'
;MLGLGTLLPWNFFMTATQYFTNRLDMSQNVSLVTAELSKDAQASAAPAAPLPERNSLSAIFNNVMTLCAMLPLLLFTYLNSFLHQRIPQSVRILGSLVAILLVFLITAILVKVQLDALPFFVITMIKIVLINSFGAILQGSLFGLAGLLPASYTAPIMSGQGLAGFFASVAMICAIASGSELSESAFGYFITACAVIILTIICYLGLPRL
;
A
#
# COMPACT_ATOMS: atom_id res chain seq x y z
N MET A 1 17.14 3.64 -10.03
CA MET A 1 16.55 4.06 -8.73
C MET A 1 15.10 4.51 -8.88
N LEU A 2 14.78 5.44 -9.78
CA LEU A 2 13.39 5.93 -9.97
C LEU A 2 12.37 4.79 -10.24
N GLY A 3 12.69 3.84 -11.13
CA GLY A 3 11.84 2.67 -11.37
C GLY A 3 11.62 1.80 -10.12
N LEU A 4 12.68 1.54 -9.35
CA LEU A 4 12.61 0.80 -8.09
C LEU A 4 11.66 1.47 -7.09
N GLY A 5 11.82 2.79 -6.87
CA GLY A 5 10.99 3.56 -5.94
C GLY A 5 9.52 3.67 -6.35
N THR A 6 9.17 3.42 -7.63
CA THR A 6 7.77 3.44 -8.09
C THR A 6 6.95 2.23 -7.68
N LEU A 7 7.56 1.04 -7.68
CA LEU A 7 6.83 -0.22 -7.47
C LEU A 7 7.21 -0.95 -6.20
N LEU A 8 8.42 -0.74 -5.65
CA LEU A 8 8.83 -1.46 -4.44
C LEU A 8 7.88 -1.21 -3.26
N PRO A 9 7.44 0.04 -2.97
CA PRO A 9 6.46 0.27 -1.91
C PRO A 9 5.16 -0.50 -2.14
N TRP A 10 4.60 -0.42 -3.34
CA TRP A 10 3.36 -1.14 -3.69
C TRP A 10 3.52 -2.65 -3.62
N ASN A 11 4.63 -3.20 -4.11
CA ASN A 11 4.92 -4.63 -4.06
C ASN A 11 5.04 -5.12 -2.61
N PHE A 12 5.70 -4.35 -1.74
CA PHE A 12 5.76 -4.66 -0.31
C PHE A 12 4.39 -4.58 0.37
N PHE A 13 3.53 -3.64 -0.04
CA PHE A 13 2.15 -3.58 0.43
C PHE A 13 1.36 -4.83 0.03
N MET A 14 1.49 -5.27 -1.23
CA MET A 14 0.88 -6.52 -1.72
C MET A 14 1.42 -7.75 -0.97
N THR A 15 2.72 -7.82 -0.71
CA THR A 15 3.33 -8.89 0.10
C THR A 15 2.78 -8.91 1.53
N ALA A 16 2.44 -7.75 2.10
CA ALA A 16 1.84 -7.63 3.42
C ALA A 16 0.32 -8.00 3.46
N THR A 17 -0.28 -8.46 2.36
CA THR A 17 -1.72 -8.83 2.34
C THR A 17 -2.09 -9.82 3.43
N GLN A 18 -1.25 -10.84 3.67
CA GLN A 18 -1.48 -11.83 4.72
C GLN A 18 -1.55 -11.20 6.12
N TYR A 19 -0.77 -10.15 6.37
CA TYR A 19 -0.84 -9.39 7.62
C TYR A 19 -2.19 -8.68 7.76
N PHE A 20 -2.68 -8.02 6.70
CA PHE A 20 -3.95 -7.30 6.76
C PHE A 20 -5.14 -8.24 6.97
N THR A 21 -5.19 -9.37 6.26
CA THR A 21 -6.28 -10.36 6.40
C THR A 21 -6.27 -11.01 7.78
N ASN A 22 -5.10 -11.44 8.26
CA ASN A 22 -4.97 -12.03 9.60
C ASN A 22 -5.37 -11.06 10.71
N ARG A 23 -4.97 -9.78 10.59
CA ARG A 23 -5.34 -8.75 11.56
C ARG A 23 -6.85 -8.47 11.58
N LEU A 24 -7.51 -8.48 10.43
CA LEU A 24 -8.97 -8.33 10.34
C LEU A 24 -9.69 -9.49 11.02
N ASP A 25 -9.25 -10.73 10.76
CA ASP A 25 -9.83 -11.93 11.38
C ASP A 25 -9.68 -11.91 12.91
N MET A 26 -8.50 -11.54 13.40
CA MET A 26 -8.24 -11.50 14.85
C MET A 26 -9.04 -10.42 15.57
N SER A 27 -9.21 -9.23 14.95
CA SER A 27 -10.03 -8.16 15.53
C SER A 27 -11.51 -8.51 15.59
N GLN A 28 -12.06 -9.17 14.56
CA GLN A 28 -13.45 -9.63 14.58
C GLN A 28 -13.70 -10.68 15.69
N ASN A 29 -12.75 -11.58 15.91
CA ASN A 29 -12.86 -12.60 16.96
C ASN A 29 -12.90 -11.99 18.37
N VAL A 30 -12.12 -10.94 18.64
CA VAL A 30 -12.10 -10.25 19.94
C VAL A 30 -13.41 -9.49 20.19
N SER A 31 -13.95 -8.80 19.17
CA SER A 31 -15.26 -8.14 19.29
C SER A 31 -16.39 -9.14 19.55
N LEU A 32 -16.33 -10.33 18.93
CA LEU A 32 -17.31 -11.41 19.16
C LEU A 32 -17.22 -11.98 20.58
N VAL A 33 -16.02 -12.26 21.10
CA VAL A 33 -15.86 -12.74 22.49
C VAL A 33 -16.39 -11.72 23.49
N THR A 34 -16.16 -10.43 23.25
CA THR A 34 -16.69 -9.35 24.09
C THR A 34 -18.23 -9.27 24.02
N ALA A 35 -18.81 -9.53 22.85
CA ALA A 35 -20.27 -9.57 22.66
C ALA A 35 -20.93 -10.80 23.31
N GLU A 36 -20.26 -11.95 23.33
CA GLU A 36 -20.76 -13.16 24.02
C GLU A 36 -20.62 -13.02 25.55
N LEU A 37 -19.50 -12.47 26.06
CA LEU A 37 -19.34 -12.18 27.49
C LEU A 37 -20.39 -11.18 28.03
N SER A 38 -20.79 -10.22 27.20
CA SER A 38 -21.84 -9.25 27.57
C SER A 38 -23.25 -9.85 27.51
N LYS A 39 -23.49 -10.88 26.70
CA LYS A 39 -24.73 -11.66 26.73
C LYS A 39 -24.85 -12.55 27.96
N ASP A 40 -23.75 -13.16 28.42
CA ASP A 40 -23.76 -14.00 29.62
C ASP A 40 -24.03 -13.19 30.90
N ALA A 41 -23.76 -11.88 30.90
CA ALA A 41 -24.14 -10.96 31.97
C ALA A 41 -25.61 -10.50 31.91
N GLN A 42 -26.33 -10.79 30.82
CA GLN A 42 -27.68 -10.26 30.59
C GLN A 42 -28.60 -11.28 29.90
N ALA A 43 -28.66 -12.51 30.42
CA ALA A 43 -29.62 -13.52 29.96
C ALA A 43 -30.94 -13.48 30.76
N SER A 44 -31.84 -12.58 30.38
CA SER A 44 -33.29 -12.75 30.50
C SER A 44 -34.00 -11.93 29.42
N ALA A 45 -34.21 -12.54 28.25
CA ALA A 45 -35.38 -12.44 27.36
C ALA A 45 -35.00 -12.64 25.86
N ALA A 46 -35.52 -13.74 25.30
CA ALA A 46 -35.81 -14.05 23.89
C ALA A 46 -34.69 -13.95 22.79
N PRO A 47 -34.57 -14.98 21.92
CA PRO A 47 -33.52 -15.03 20.90
C PRO A 47 -33.96 -14.31 19.61
N ALA A 48 -33.53 -13.06 19.44
CA ALA A 48 -33.42 -12.47 18.11
C ALA A 48 -32.07 -12.91 17.52
N ALA A 49 -32.12 -13.76 16.49
CA ALA A 49 -30.94 -14.27 15.80
C ALA A 49 -30.04 -13.11 15.31
N PRO A 50 -28.78 -12.99 15.79
CA PRO A 50 -27.82 -12.11 15.15
C PRO A 50 -27.28 -12.85 13.92
N LEU A 51 -27.47 -12.23 12.75
CA LEU A 51 -26.86 -12.66 11.49
C LEU A 51 -25.35 -12.85 11.70
N PRO A 52 -24.74 -13.92 11.17
CA PRO A 52 -23.32 -14.12 11.30
C PRO A 52 -22.58 -13.17 10.33
N GLU A 53 -22.15 -11.99 10.78
CA GLU A 53 -21.12 -11.15 10.11
C GLU A 53 -19.72 -11.79 10.18
N ARG A 54 -19.68 -13.11 10.12
CA ARG A 54 -18.51 -13.96 10.31
C ARG A 54 -17.79 -14.00 8.97
N ASN A 55 -16.59 -13.41 8.88
CA ASN A 55 -15.63 -13.54 7.77
C ASN A 55 -15.82 -12.68 6.50
N SER A 56 -16.70 -11.67 6.47
CA SER A 56 -16.90 -10.90 5.22
C SER A 56 -15.69 -10.03 4.86
N LEU A 57 -15.12 -9.26 5.81
CA LEU A 57 -14.11 -8.24 5.51
C LEU A 57 -12.78 -8.81 5.01
N SER A 58 -12.26 -9.86 5.65
CA SER A 58 -11.03 -10.54 5.23
C SER A 58 -11.21 -11.24 3.87
N ALA A 59 -12.37 -11.87 3.65
CA ALA A 59 -12.70 -12.53 2.38
C ALA A 59 -12.83 -11.56 1.20
N ILE A 60 -13.43 -10.38 1.41
CA ILE A 60 -13.55 -9.35 0.37
C ILE A 60 -12.30 -8.48 0.23
N PHE A 61 -11.33 -8.56 1.15
CA PHE A 61 -10.18 -7.67 1.22
C PHE A 61 -9.40 -7.61 -0.09
N ASN A 62 -9.08 -8.77 -0.69
CA ASN A 62 -8.35 -8.84 -1.95
C ASN A 62 -9.13 -8.22 -3.12
N ASN A 63 -10.44 -8.47 -3.17
CA ASN A 63 -11.31 -7.94 -4.22
C ASN A 63 -11.43 -6.42 -4.11
N VAL A 64 -11.67 -5.91 -2.90
CA VAL A 64 -11.79 -4.47 -2.65
C VAL A 64 -10.44 -3.78 -2.83
N MET A 65 -9.33 -4.36 -2.35
CA MET A 65 -7.98 -3.84 -2.60
C MET A 65 -7.73 -3.69 -4.10
N THR A 66 -8.04 -4.72 -4.89
CA THR A 66 -7.83 -4.70 -6.35
C THR A 66 -8.66 -3.60 -7.01
N LEU A 67 -9.94 -3.46 -6.63
CA LEU A 67 -10.80 -2.40 -7.14
C LEU A 67 -10.29 -1.00 -6.75
N CYS A 68 -9.93 -0.81 -5.48
CA CYS A 68 -9.35 0.42 -4.94
C CYS A 68 -7.96 0.73 -5.51
N ALA A 69 -7.25 -0.25 -6.06
CA ALA A 69 -5.97 -0.03 -6.72
C ALA A 69 -6.16 0.32 -8.21
N MET A 70 -6.91 -0.51 -8.94
CA MET A 70 -7.03 -0.41 -10.39
C MET A 70 -7.87 0.78 -10.85
N LEU A 71 -8.97 1.11 -10.16
CA LEU A 71 -9.81 2.25 -10.55
C LEU A 71 -9.07 3.59 -10.44
N PRO A 72 -8.42 3.92 -9.31
CA PRO A 72 -7.67 5.17 -9.22
C PRO A 72 -6.44 5.16 -10.11
N LEU A 73 -5.74 4.03 -10.25
CA LEU A 73 -4.61 3.92 -11.16
C LEU A 73 -5.02 4.28 -12.59
N LEU A 74 -6.12 3.71 -13.09
CA LEU A 74 -6.63 4.01 -14.43
C LEU A 74 -7.08 5.47 -14.56
N LEU A 75 -7.91 5.95 -13.63
CA LEU A 75 -8.44 7.30 -13.65
C LEU A 75 -7.33 8.36 -13.62
N PHE A 76 -6.38 8.24 -12.69
CA PHE A 76 -5.30 9.20 -12.57
C PHE A 76 -4.29 9.06 -13.71
N THR A 77 -4.06 7.88 -14.27
CA THR A 77 -3.21 7.75 -15.47
C THR A 77 -3.84 8.47 -16.66
N TYR A 78 -5.15 8.33 -16.84
CA TYR A 78 -5.91 9.05 -17.87
C TYR A 78 -5.87 10.57 -17.63
N LEU A 79 -6.19 11.04 -16.42
CA LEU A 79 -6.16 12.46 -16.07
C LEU A 79 -4.76 13.06 -16.19
N ASN A 80 -3.73 12.29 -15.87
CA ASN A 80 -2.34 12.70 -15.99
C ASN A 80 -1.96 13.02 -17.44
N SER A 81 -2.62 12.39 -18.43
CA SER A 81 -2.47 12.72 -19.86
C SER A 81 -2.95 14.14 -20.22
N PHE A 82 -3.84 14.74 -19.42
CA PHE A 82 -4.28 16.13 -19.62
C PHE A 82 -3.54 17.09 -18.69
N LEU A 83 -3.30 16.67 -17.45
CA LEU A 83 -2.66 17.47 -16.41
C LEU A 83 -1.15 17.64 -16.62
N HIS A 84 -0.50 16.77 -17.41
CA HIS A 84 0.95 16.85 -17.61
C HIS A 84 1.41 18.16 -18.27
N GLN A 85 0.54 18.84 -19.02
CA GLN A 85 0.86 20.14 -19.62
C GLN A 85 0.71 21.30 -18.64
N ARG A 86 -0.10 21.15 -17.59
CA ARG A 86 -0.42 22.23 -16.65
C ARG A 86 0.51 22.28 -15.44
N ILE A 87 1.06 21.13 -15.03
CA ILE A 87 1.87 21.03 -13.81
C ILE A 87 3.30 20.62 -14.17
N PRO A 88 4.33 21.34 -13.68
CA PRO A 88 5.72 21.01 -13.94
C PRO A 88 6.08 19.60 -13.44
N GLN A 89 6.90 18.90 -14.23
CA GLN A 89 7.28 17.51 -14.00
C GLN A 89 7.91 17.27 -12.62
N SER A 90 8.73 18.19 -12.13
CA SER A 90 9.40 18.05 -10.84
C SER A 90 8.43 18.10 -9.68
N VAL A 91 7.39 18.93 -9.77
CA VAL A 91 6.32 18.97 -8.76
C VAL A 91 5.50 17.69 -8.80
N ARG A 92 5.20 17.14 -9.99
CA ARG A 92 4.47 15.88 -10.13
C ARG A 92 5.26 14.69 -9.56
N ILE A 93 6.53 14.54 -9.92
CA ILE A 93 7.37 13.43 -9.47
C ILE A 93 7.67 13.54 -7.97
N LEU A 94 8.23 14.68 -7.53
CA LEU A 94 8.61 14.87 -6.13
C LEU A 94 7.39 14.91 -5.20
N GLY A 95 6.32 15.59 -5.62
CA GLY A 95 5.07 15.64 -4.86
C GLY A 95 4.44 14.26 -4.70
N SER A 96 4.42 13.44 -5.76
CA SER A 96 3.90 12.06 -5.67
C SER A 96 4.77 11.19 -4.76
N LEU A 97 6.11 11.28 -4.84
CA LEU A 97 7.01 10.54 -3.96
C LEU A 97 6.81 10.92 -2.49
N VAL A 98 6.69 12.21 -2.17
CA VAL A 98 6.44 12.69 -0.81
C VAL A 98 5.07 12.23 -0.30
N ALA A 99 4.03 12.30 -1.14
CA ALA A 99 2.70 11.82 -0.77
C ALA A 99 2.70 10.31 -0.48
N ILE A 100 3.33 9.50 -1.33
CA ILE A 100 3.46 8.06 -1.11
C ILE A 100 4.27 7.77 0.17
N LEU A 101 5.36 8.50 0.41
CA LEU A 101 6.16 8.38 1.65
C LEU A 101 5.30 8.60 2.90
N LEU A 102 4.50 9.67 2.93
CA LEU A 102 3.63 9.97 4.06
C LEU A 102 2.59 8.87 4.28
N VAL A 103 1.96 8.36 3.22
CA VAL A 103 0.97 7.28 3.33
C VAL A 103 1.61 5.98 3.84
N PHE A 104 2.83 5.65 3.41
CA PHE A 104 3.57 4.48 3.92
C PHE A 104 4.02 4.67 5.37
N LEU A 105 4.42 5.87 5.76
CA LEU A 105 4.77 6.18 7.15
C LEU A 105 3.55 6.03 8.08
N ILE A 106 2.39 6.57 7.66
CA ILE A 106 1.12 6.35 8.35
C ILE A 106 0.78 4.87 8.41
N THR A 107 1.05 4.10 7.35
CA THR A 107 0.82 2.65 7.34
C THR A 107 1.71 1.92 8.33
N ALA A 108 2.99 2.28 8.44
CA ALA A 108 3.90 1.71 9.44
C ALA A 108 3.46 2.02 10.88
N ILE A 109 2.98 3.24 11.14
CA ILE A 109 2.43 3.62 12.45
C ILE A 109 1.16 2.81 12.74
N LEU A 110 0.28 2.67 11.75
CA LEU A 110 -0.96 1.91 11.88
C LEU A 110 -0.72 0.45 12.29
N VAL A 111 0.44 -0.13 11.95
CA VAL A 111 0.81 -1.49 12.35
C VAL A 111 0.86 -1.64 13.87
N LYS A 112 1.33 -0.61 14.59
CA LYS A 112 1.51 -0.65 16.05
C LYS A 112 0.30 -0.14 16.83
N VAL A 113 -0.59 0.63 16.20
CA VAL A 113 -1.80 1.17 16.83
C VAL A 113 -2.92 0.14 16.80
N GLN A 114 -3.55 -0.17 17.94
CA GLN A 114 -4.74 -1.03 17.99
C GLN A 114 -5.97 -0.29 17.46
N LEU A 115 -6.69 -0.92 16.52
CA LEU A 115 -7.88 -0.39 15.85
C LEU A 115 -8.83 -1.54 15.59
N ASP A 116 -10.13 -1.26 15.66
CA ASP A 116 -11.17 -2.21 15.30
C ASP A 116 -11.12 -2.54 13.80
N ALA A 117 -11.66 -3.72 13.44
CA ALA A 117 -11.61 -4.28 12.09
C ALA A 117 -12.16 -3.33 11.02
N LEU A 118 -13.33 -2.72 11.25
CA LEU A 118 -13.99 -1.86 10.25
C LEU A 118 -13.23 -0.54 10.03
N PRO A 119 -12.88 0.24 11.07
CA PRO A 119 -12.01 1.41 10.91
C PRO A 119 -10.67 1.07 10.23
N PHE A 120 -10.02 -0.03 10.64
CA PHE A 120 -8.76 -0.48 10.04
C PHE A 120 -8.91 -0.79 8.55
N PHE A 121 -9.99 -1.47 8.16
CA PHE A 121 -10.29 -1.78 6.76
C PHE A 121 -10.51 -0.52 5.93
N VAL A 122 -11.40 0.39 6.37
CA VAL A 122 -11.74 1.61 5.63
C VAL A 122 -10.51 2.50 5.47
N ILE A 123 -9.74 2.72 6.54
CA ILE A 123 -8.50 3.51 6.49
C ILE A 123 -7.50 2.85 5.54
N THR A 124 -7.37 1.53 5.56
CA THR A 124 -6.46 0.81 4.66
C THR A 124 -6.86 0.96 3.19
N MET A 125 -8.16 0.87 2.87
CA MET A 125 -8.66 1.08 1.51
C MET A 125 -8.47 2.50 1.01
N ILE A 126 -8.71 3.51 1.86
CA ILE A 126 -8.43 4.92 1.53
C ILE A 126 -6.95 5.11 1.20
N LYS A 127 -6.04 4.52 1.97
CA LYS A 127 -4.60 4.58 1.69
C LYS A 127 -4.23 3.90 0.38
N ILE A 128 -4.83 2.75 0.05
CA ILE A 128 -4.60 2.06 -1.23
C ILE A 128 -5.00 2.96 -2.41
N VAL A 129 -6.14 3.64 -2.30
CA VAL A 129 -6.60 4.61 -3.31
C VAL A 129 -5.58 5.73 -3.48
N LEU A 130 -5.08 6.31 -2.39
CA LEU A 130 -4.08 7.37 -2.43
C LEU A 130 -2.75 6.89 -3.05
N ILE A 131 -2.25 5.73 -2.63
CA ILE A 131 -1.00 5.14 -3.16
C ILE A 131 -1.10 4.96 -4.67
N ASN A 132 -2.21 4.39 -5.17
CA ASN A 132 -2.38 4.14 -6.60
C ASN A 132 -2.63 5.42 -7.40
N SER A 133 -3.29 6.42 -6.80
CA SER A 133 -3.50 7.73 -7.42
C SER A 133 -2.18 8.47 -7.65
N PHE A 134 -1.35 8.60 -6.60
CA PHE A 134 -0.03 9.22 -6.72
C PHE A 134 0.95 8.33 -7.50
N GLY A 135 0.80 7.01 -7.41
CA GLY A 135 1.55 6.03 -8.19
C GLY A 135 1.32 6.19 -9.69
N ALA A 136 0.07 6.39 -10.13
CA ALA A 136 -0.27 6.70 -11.52
C ALA A 136 0.41 7.98 -12.00
N ILE A 137 0.33 9.05 -11.21
CA ILE A 137 0.95 10.34 -11.54
C ILE A 137 2.47 10.17 -11.64
N LEU A 138 3.10 9.48 -10.68
CA LEU A 138 4.54 9.23 -10.64
C LEU A 138 5.00 8.42 -11.86
N GLN A 139 4.38 7.27 -12.13
CA GLN A 139 4.75 6.41 -13.25
C GLN A 139 4.52 7.11 -14.59
N GLY A 140 3.36 7.74 -14.79
CA GLY A 140 3.08 8.47 -16.02
C GLY A 140 4.02 9.66 -16.23
N SER A 141 4.44 10.34 -15.17
CA SER A 141 5.44 11.42 -15.26
C SER A 141 6.84 10.88 -15.61
N LEU A 142 7.24 9.75 -15.02
CA LEU A 142 8.54 9.13 -15.29
C LEU A 142 8.65 8.58 -16.71
N PHE A 143 7.63 7.89 -17.21
CA PHE A 143 7.61 7.42 -18.59
C PHE A 143 7.45 8.58 -19.58
N GLY A 144 6.72 9.64 -19.22
CA GLY A 144 6.68 10.87 -20.00
C GLY A 144 8.04 11.54 -20.14
N LEU A 145 8.83 11.62 -19.06
CA LEU A 145 10.20 12.14 -19.08
C LEU A 145 11.13 11.21 -19.86
N ALA A 146 11.05 9.90 -19.65
CA ALA A 146 11.86 8.92 -20.37
C ALA A 146 11.58 8.92 -21.88
N GLY A 147 10.36 9.25 -22.29
CA GLY A 147 9.98 9.41 -23.70
C GLY A 147 10.63 10.60 -24.40
N LEU A 148 11.19 11.57 -23.65
CA LEU A 148 11.97 12.69 -24.20
C LEU A 148 13.46 12.34 -24.38
N LEU A 149 13.91 11.24 -23.76
CA LEU A 149 15.29 10.77 -23.79
C LEU A 149 15.45 9.61 -24.78
N PRO A 150 16.69 9.26 -25.19
CA PRO A 150 16.93 8.06 -25.99
C PRO A 150 16.31 6.82 -25.32
N ALA A 151 15.82 5.85 -26.10
CA ALA A 151 15.17 4.64 -25.60
C ALA A 151 16.00 3.86 -24.55
N SER A 152 17.32 4.05 -24.55
CA SER A 152 18.25 3.55 -23.53
C SER A 152 17.91 4.00 -22.10
N TYR A 153 17.18 5.11 -21.89
CA TYR A 153 16.79 5.61 -20.56
C TYR A 153 15.46 5.05 -20.04
N THR A 154 14.60 4.52 -20.92
CA THR A 154 13.37 3.83 -20.52
C THR A 154 13.67 2.44 -19.94
N ALA A 155 14.64 1.72 -20.53
CA ALA A 155 15.00 0.37 -20.09
C ALA A 155 15.46 0.29 -18.60
N PRO A 156 16.29 1.22 -18.08
CA PRO A 156 16.63 1.28 -16.65
C PRO A 156 15.43 1.50 -15.72
N ILE A 157 14.39 2.22 -16.16
CA ILE A 157 13.17 2.41 -15.37
C ILE A 157 12.43 1.07 -15.25
N MET A 158 12.21 0.39 -16.36
CA MET A 158 11.55 -0.92 -16.38
C MET A 158 12.37 -1.99 -15.64
N SER A 159 13.70 -1.97 -15.81
CA SER A 159 14.61 -2.84 -15.07
C SER A 159 14.51 -2.60 -13.55
N GLY A 160 14.45 -1.33 -13.13
CA GLY A 160 14.24 -0.97 -11.73
C GLY A 160 12.90 -1.47 -11.17
N GLN A 161 11.85 -1.46 -11.97
CA GLN A 161 10.55 -2.05 -11.62
C GLN A 161 10.62 -3.57 -11.47
N GLY A 162 11.37 -4.26 -12.35
CA GLY A 162 11.64 -5.69 -12.20
C GLY A 162 12.39 -6.02 -10.91
N LEU A 163 13.42 -5.22 -10.58
CA LEU A 163 14.18 -5.35 -9.32
C LEU A 163 13.29 -5.14 -8.09
N ALA A 164 12.29 -4.25 -8.17
CA ALA A 164 11.32 -4.08 -7.08
C ALA A 164 10.52 -5.37 -6.81
N GLY A 165 10.14 -6.10 -7.86
CA GLY A 165 9.49 -7.41 -7.74
C GLY A 165 10.43 -8.46 -7.14
N PHE A 166 11.68 -8.50 -7.59
CA PHE A 166 12.70 -9.40 -7.03
C PHE A 166 12.89 -9.19 -5.52
N PHE A 167 13.08 -7.95 -5.07
CA PHE A 167 13.22 -7.66 -3.65
C PHE A 167 11.96 -7.99 -2.84
N ALA A 168 10.76 -7.80 -3.39
CA ALA A 168 9.50 -8.20 -2.75
C ALA A 168 9.40 -9.72 -2.55
N SER A 169 9.79 -10.50 -3.55
CA SER A 169 9.81 -11.96 -3.44
C SER A 169 10.84 -12.44 -2.41
N VAL A 170 12.05 -11.87 -2.42
CA VAL A 170 13.10 -12.20 -1.43
C VAL A 170 12.62 -11.84 -0.02
N ALA A 171 12.05 -10.66 0.17
CA ALA A 171 11.51 -10.23 1.46
C ALA A 171 10.41 -11.17 1.98
N MET A 172 9.50 -11.61 1.10
CA MET A 172 8.47 -12.59 1.44
C MET A 172 9.07 -13.92 1.92
N ILE A 173 10.03 -14.48 1.19
CA ILE A 173 10.70 -15.73 1.55
C ILE A 173 11.44 -15.58 2.89
N CYS A 174 12.17 -14.49 3.08
CA CYS A 174 12.89 -14.21 4.33
C CYS A 174 11.94 -14.08 5.52
N ALA A 175 10.77 -13.45 5.37
CA ALA A 175 9.80 -13.34 6.46
C ALA A 175 9.23 -14.70 6.86
N ILE A 176 8.88 -15.55 5.88
CA ILE A 176 8.41 -16.91 6.14
C ILE A 176 9.51 -17.74 6.82
N ALA A 177 10.75 -17.65 6.31
CA ALA A 177 11.89 -18.39 6.87
C ALA A 177 12.28 -17.94 8.27
N SER A 178 12.09 -16.66 8.60
CA SER A 178 12.40 -16.11 9.93
C SER A 178 11.40 -16.53 11.01
N GLY A 179 10.20 -17.01 10.63
CA GLY A 179 9.14 -17.36 11.59
C GLY A 179 8.65 -16.17 12.43
N SER A 180 8.90 -14.94 11.97
CA SER A 180 8.51 -13.72 12.68
C SER A 180 7.00 -13.50 12.62
N GLU A 181 6.46 -12.84 13.64
CA GLU A 181 5.09 -12.34 13.62
C GLU A 181 4.81 -11.50 12.36
N LEU A 182 3.66 -11.72 11.73
CA LEU A 182 3.25 -11.04 10.49
C LEU A 182 3.28 -9.51 10.62
N SER A 183 2.97 -9.01 11.82
CA SER A 183 3.01 -7.59 12.16
C SER A 183 4.42 -6.99 12.09
N GLU A 184 5.42 -7.68 12.67
CA GLU A 184 6.82 -7.21 12.64
C GLU A 184 7.40 -7.29 11.23
N SER A 185 7.08 -8.35 10.47
CA SER A 185 7.48 -8.45 9.06
C SER A 185 6.85 -7.34 8.21
N ALA A 186 5.55 -7.08 8.36
CA ALA A 186 4.87 -5.99 7.66
C ALA A 186 5.44 -4.61 8.03
N PHE A 187 5.74 -4.38 9.31
CA PHE A 187 6.43 -3.17 9.75
C PHE A 187 7.79 -3.01 9.05
N GLY A 188 8.60 -4.07 9.00
CA GLY A 188 9.88 -4.09 8.29
C GLY A 188 9.73 -3.75 6.80
N TYR A 189 8.69 -4.28 6.14
CA TYR A 189 8.39 -3.94 4.75
C TYR A 189 8.09 -2.45 4.58
N PHE A 190 7.20 -1.88 5.39
CA PHE A 190 6.81 -0.47 5.26
C PHE A 190 7.95 0.50 5.57
N ILE A 191 8.80 0.20 6.56
CA ILE A 191 9.99 1.01 6.86
C ILE A 191 11.01 0.92 5.71
N THR A 192 11.22 -0.27 5.16
CA THR A 192 12.13 -0.45 4.01
C THR A 192 11.61 0.30 2.79
N ALA A 193 10.30 0.26 2.53
CA ALA A 193 9.67 1.07 1.48
C ALA A 193 9.91 2.57 1.69
N CYS A 194 9.76 3.08 2.92
CA CYS A 194 10.04 4.48 3.25
C CYS A 194 11.50 4.85 2.94
N ALA A 195 12.46 4.02 3.36
CA ALA A 195 13.89 4.23 3.10
C ALA A 195 14.19 4.27 1.58
N VAL A 196 13.60 3.36 0.81
CA VAL A 196 13.75 3.33 -0.66
C VAL A 196 13.14 4.58 -1.31
N ILE A 197 11.98 5.06 -0.83
CA ILE A 197 11.38 6.30 -1.34
C ILE A 197 12.27 7.51 -1.03
N ILE A 198 12.82 7.62 0.19
CA ILE A 198 13.76 8.69 0.56
C ILE A 198 15.00 8.65 -0.33
N LEU A 199 15.60 7.48 -0.53
CA LEU A 199 16.72 7.31 -1.44
C LEU A 199 16.35 7.74 -2.87
N THR A 200 15.15 7.39 -3.33
CA THR A 200 14.64 7.77 -4.65
C THR A 200 14.48 9.28 -4.79
N ILE A 201 13.99 9.97 -3.75
CA ILE A 201 13.90 11.43 -3.70
C ILE A 201 15.29 12.07 -3.78
N ILE A 202 16.26 11.58 -3.00
CA ILE A 202 17.64 12.08 -3.03
C ILE A 202 18.26 11.90 -4.41
N CYS A 203 18.10 10.72 -5.03
CA CYS A 203 18.57 10.46 -6.38
C CYS A 203 17.91 11.38 -7.42
N TYR A 204 16.61 11.68 -7.27
CA TYR A 204 15.90 12.58 -8.17
C TYR A 204 16.42 14.03 -8.06
N LEU A 205 16.63 14.52 -6.83
CA LEU A 205 17.17 15.85 -6.58
C LEU A 205 18.63 16.02 -7.01
N GLY A 206 19.39 14.91 -7.12
CA GLY A 206 20.74 14.90 -7.67
C GLY A 206 20.80 15.02 -9.20
N LEU A 207 19.70 14.73 -9.92
CA LEU A 207 19.66 14.68 -11.37
C LEU A 207 20.00 16.03 -12.06
N PRO A 208 19.55 17.21 -11.57
CA PRO A 208 19.89 18.50 -12.19
C PRO A 208 21.36 18.91 -12.06
N ARG A 209 22.17 18.17 -11.28
CA ARG A 209 23.60 18.46 -11.06
C ARG A 209 24.53 17.54 -11.88
N LEU A 210 23.97 16.64 -12.69
CA LEU A 210 24.65 15.73 -13.61
C LEU A 210 24.45 16.20 -15.05
#